data_AF-A0A7Y9JM33-F1
#
_entry.id   AF-A0A7Y9JM33-F1
#
_cell.length_a   1.000
_cell.length_b   1.000
_cell.length_c   1.000
_cell.angle_alpha   90.00
_cell.angle_beta   90.00
_cell.angle_gamma   90.00
#
_symmetry.space_group_name_H-M   'P 1'
#
loop_
_entity.id
_entity.type
_entity.pdbx_description
1 polymer ?
#
loop_
_entity_poly.entity_id
_entity_poly.type
_entity_poly.pdbx_seq_one_letter_code
_entity_poly.pdbx_strand_id
1 'polypeptide(L)'
;MTSYWSRLCAANAISQKDLWLALRHIDRMLPILVTPRSALGYIEALGGLTEGTLVRDSGGVVCGHGGATRQVECPSCRRIPAPVTLCGRCAAGDQVTVTRIHGPVCVRHRVWLPSGAPVVADPRHLAAQRQLNGSLALRGVPYRSPEVSAAAELLHLNAPERDDVIDDPDDEFRLFPSRITLTGLLTDPRFARVLMSHVLGAHALAMVFDRLVAAHALGHRAAEQLLEGLKIQGRELWVGASAVPVRGGCALTPAARRILPRAKTIRAHMLHHRVEVAAR
;
A
#
# COMPACT_ATOMS: atom_id res chain seq x y z
N MET A 1 6.87 -17.85 -20.55
CA MET A 1 7.97 -17.99 -19.58
C MET A 1 7.39 -18.26 -18.20
N THR A 2 7.77 -19.36 -17.54
CA THR A 2 7.30 -19.75 -16.20
C THR A 2 8.20 -19.17 -15.10
N SER A 3 7.59 -18.66 -14.02
CA SER A 3 8.32 -18.00 -12.91
C SER A 3 9.19 -18.99 -12.12
N TYR A 4 10.23 -18.51 -11.42
CA TYR A 4 11.06 -19.35 -10.53
C TYR A 4 10.21 -20.13 -9.52
N TRP A 5 9.24 -19.44 -8.91
CA TRP A 5 8.24 -20.05 -8.03
C TRP A 5 7.46 -21.20 -8.68
N SER A 6 7.00 -21.01 -9.92
CA SER A 6 6.28 -22.05 -10.66
C SER A 6 7.18 -23.25 -10.97
N ARG A 7 8.46 -23.02 -11.29
CA ARG A 7 9.44 -24.09 -11.50
C ARG A 7 9.77 -24.83 -10.21
N LEU A 8 9.91 -24.12 -9.10
CA LEU A 8 10.14 -24.71 -7.78
C LEU A 8 8.96 -25.60 -7.37
N CYS A 9 7.73 -25.13 -7.55
CA CYS A 9 6.53 -25.92 -7.27
C CYS A 9 6.44 -27.17 -8.16
N ALA A 10 6.68 -27.01 -9.46
CA ALA A 10 6.67 -28.12 -10.41
C ALA A 10 7.76 -29.17 -10.11
N ALA A 11 8.98 -28.73 -9.77
CA ALA A 11 10.08 -29.62 -9.41
C ALA A 11 9.80 -30.44 -8.14
N ASN A 12 8.99 -29.91 -7.23
CA ASN A 12 8.62 -30.56 -5.98
C ASN A 12 7.23 -31.23 -6.03
N ALA A 13 6.62 -31.34 -7.20
CA ALA A 13 5.28 -31.91 -7.41
C ALA A 13 4.21 -31.35 -6.43
N ILE A 14 4.36 -30.08 -6.03
CA ILE A 14 3.47 -29.40 -5.10
C ILE A 14 2.73 -28.28 -5.84
N SER A 15 1.47 -28.06 -5.51
CA SER A 15 0.76 -26.92 -6.09
C SER A 15 1.31 -25.62 -5.52
N GLN A 16 1.27 -24.54 -6.31
CA GLN A 16 1.63 -23.21 -5.83
C GLN A 16 0.79 -22.78 -4.60
N LYS A 17 -0.45 -23.24 -4.53
CA LYS A 17 -1.33 -22.95 -3.39
C LYS A 17 -0.87 -23.67 -2.12
N ASP A 18 -0.49 -24.94 -2.23
CA ASP A 18 -0.13 -25.75 -1.08
C ASP A 18 1.23 -25.34 -0.49
N LEU A 19 2.21 -25.06 -1.36
CA LEU A 19 3.49 -24.52 -0.90
C LEU A 19 3.31 -23.16 -0.21
N TRP A 20 2.44 -22.32 -0.76
CA TRP A 20 2.13 -21.03 -0.14
C TRP A 20 1.44 -21.17 1.21
N LEU A 21 0.51 -22.12 1.36
CA LEU A 21 -0.13 -22.42 2.64
C LEU A 21 0.88 -22.90 3.68
N ALA A 22 1.83 -23.75 3.29
CA ALA A 22 2.91 -24.19 4.16
C ALA A 22 3.78 -23.02 4.63
N LEU A 23 4.17 -22.12 3.70
CA LEU A 23 4.92 -20.90 4.04
C LEU A 23 4.14 -19.99 4.99
N ARG A 24 2.83 -19.84 4.79
CA ARG A 24 1.97 -19.04 5.69
C ARG A 24 1.78 -19.66 7.07
N HIS A 25 1.86 -20.98 7.19
CA HIS A 25 1.83 -21.65 8.48
C HIS A 25 3.09 -21.30 9.29
N ILE A 26 4.22 -21.16 8.62
CA ILE A 26 5.50 -20.74 9.22
C ILE A 26 5.49 -19.24 9.51
N ASP A 27 5.04 -18.44 8.54
CA ASP A 27 5.00 -16.98 8.62
C ASP A 27 3.60 -16.43 8.36
N ARG A 28 2.89 -16.16 9.46
CA ARG A 28 1.53 -15.63 9.42
C ARG A 28 1.44 -14.19 8.87
N MET A 29 2.57 -13.51 8.70
CA MET A 29 2.62 -12.16 8.11
C MET A 29 2.59 -12.18 6.58
N LEU A 30 2.79 -13.36 5.96
CA LEU A 30 2.70 -13.50 4.52
C LEU A 30 1.26 -13.29 4.00
N PRO A 31 1.09 -12.61 2.85
CA PRO A 31 -0.22 -12.41 2.23
C PRO A 31 -0.96 -13.73 1.99
N ILE A 32 -2.28 -13.73 2.04
CA ILE A 32 -3.09 -14.94 1.82
C ILE A 32 -3.01 -15.44 0.38
N LEU A 33 -3.07 -14.51 -0.56
CA LEU A 33 -2.88 -14.81 -1.98
C LEU A 33 -1.42 -15.18 -2.20
N VAL A 34 -1.21 -16.14 -3.11
CA VAL A 34 0.13 -16.60 -3.50
C VAL A 34 0.90 -15.42 -4.05
N THR A 35 1.79 -14.87 -3.23
CA THR A 35 2.53 -13.65 -3.54
C THR A 35 4.02 -13.91 -3.34
N PRO A 36 4.68 -14.68 -4.24
CA PRO A 36 6.05 -15.16 -4.05
C PRO A 36 7.04 -14.05 -3.64
N ARG A 37 6.83 -12.81 -4.12
CA ARG A 37 7.64 -11.65 -3.74
C ARG A 37 7.59 -11.23 -2.27
N SER A 38 6.56 -11.60 -1.53
CA SER A 38 6.49 -11.33 -0.09
C SER A 38 7.21 -12.40 0.74
N ALA A 39 7.57 -13.53 0.13
CA ALA A 39 8.25 -14.66 0.77
C ALA A 39 9.61 -14.95 0.11
N LEU A 40 10.29 -13.94 -0.45
CA LEU A 40 11.52 -14.16 -1.23
C LEU A 40 12.59 -14.91 -0.43
N GLY A 41 12.81 -14.56 0.84
CA GLY A 41 13.77 -15.25 1.69
C GLY A 41 13.42 -16.74 1.88
N TYR A 42 12.13 -17.08 2.06
CA TYR A 42 11.70 -18.47 2.14
C TYR A 42 11.86 -19.21 0.81
N ILE A 43 11.60 -18.55 -0.31
CA ILE A 43 11.71 -19.15 -1.65
C ILE A 43 13.18 -19.35 -2.05
N GLU A 44 14.05 -18.42 -1.67
CA GLU A 44 15.49 -18.55 -1.83
C GLU A 44 15.99 -19.74 -1.00
N ALA A 45 15.62 -19.81 0.28
CA ALA A 45 15.99 -20.92 1.15
C ALA A 45 15.48 -22.28 0.63
N LEU A 46 14.21 -22.38 0.25
CA LEU A 46 13.63 -23.60 -0.33
C LEU A 46 14.28 -24.02 -1.65
N GLY A 47 14.78 -23.04 -2.39
CA GLY A 47 15.44 -23.26 -3.68
C GLY A 47 16.97 -23.39 -3.60
N GLY A 48 17.55 -23.37 -2.40
CA GLY A 48 19.00 -23.40 -2.21
C GLY A 48 19.74 -22.17 -2.76
N LEU A 49 19.05 -21.05 -2.94
CA LEU A 49 19.66 -19.79 -3.39
C LEU A 49 20.27 -19.03 -2.21
N THR A 50 21.30 -18.24 -2.49
CA THR A 50 21.81 -17.27 -1.51
C THR A 50 20.79 -16.17 -1.25
N GLU A 51 20.72 -15.71 -0.01
CA GLU A 51 19.79 -14.68 0.42
C GLU A 51 19.93 -13.39 -0.42
N GLY A 52 18.80 -12.84 -0.86
CA GLY A 52 18.72 -11.63 -1.66
C GLY A 52 18.92 -11.81 -3.17
N THR A 53 19.11 -13.05 -3.65
CA THR A 53 19.24 -13.37 -5.08
C THR A 53 18.03 -12.89 -5.90
N LEU A 54 16.81 -13.18 -5.44
CA LEU A 54 15.56 -12.82 -6.12
C LEU A 54 15.17 -11.35 -5.90
N VAL A 55 15.68 -10.71 -4.85
CA VAL A 55 15.51 -9.27 -4.61
C VAL A 55 16.24 -8.46 -5.67
N ARG A 56 17.46 -8.89 -6.04
CA ARG A 56 18.30 -8.22 -7.06
C ARG A 56 17.72 -8.32 -8.48
N ASP A 57 16.94 -9.36 -8.75
CA ASP A 57 16.35 -9.66 -10.06
C ASP A 57 14.96 -9.02 -10.27
N SER A 58 14.53 -8.14 -9.36
CA SER A 58 13.18 -7.56 -9.33
C SER A 58 12.97 -6.39 -10.30
N GLY A 59 13.44 -6.54 -11.55
CA GLY A 59 12.86 -5.84 -12.69
C GLY A 59 11.33 -6.08 -12.72
N GLY A 60 10.55 -5.05 -13.06
CA GLY A 60 9.09 -5.13 -13.05
C GLY A 60 8.57 -6.25 -13.94
N VAL A 61 7.77 -7.19 -13.40
CA VAL A 61 7.17 -8.27 -14.18
C VAL A 61 5.70 -8.50 -13.82
N VAL A 62 4.98 -8.75 -14.90
CA VAL A 62 3.61 -9.23 -15.15
C VAL A 62 3.09 -10.23 -14.10
N CYS A 63 1.80 -10.15 -13.76
CA CYS A 63 1.18 -11.11 -12.85
C CYS A 63 1.24 -12.54 -13.43
N GLY A 64 1.62 -13.52 -12.59
CA GLY A 64 1.82 -14.93 -12.97
C GLY A 64 0.53 -15.71 -13.28
N HIS A 65 -0.64 -15.11 -13.11
CA HIS A 65 -1.95 -15.69 -13.43
C HIS A 65 -2.30 -15.49 -14.92
N GLY A 66 -1.41 -15.93 -15.81
CA GLY A 66 -1.42 -15.66 -17.26
C GLY A 66 -2.81 -15.52 -17.90
N GLY A 67 -3.02 -14.42 -18.63
CA GLY A 67 -4.24 -14.19 -19.43
C GLY A 67 -4.61 -12.73 -19.67
N ALA A 68 -4.08 -11.76 -18.91
CA ALA A 68 -4.38 -10.35 -19.13
C ALA A 68 -3.53 -9.79 -20.30
N THR A 69 -4.03 -9.96 -21.53
CA THR A 69 -3.65 -9.09 -22.64
C THR A 69 -4.10 -7.66 -22.31
N ARG A 70 -3.11 -6.84 -21.97
CA ARG A 70 -3.04 -5.36 -22.00
C ARG A 70 -4.04 -4.48 -21.24
N GLN A 71 -5.25 -4.89 -20.86
CA GLN A 71 -6.22 -3.90 -20.31
C GLN A 71 -7.20 -4.38 -19.22
N VAL A 72 -7.15 -5.62 -18.77
CA VAL A 72 -8.13 -6.15 -17.80
C VAL A 72 -7.45 -6.48 -16.47
N GLU A 73 -8.05 -6.00 -15.37
CA GLU A 73 -7.65 -6.34 -14.01
C GLU A 73 -7.59 -7.87 -13.89
N CYS A 74 -6.47 -8.42 -13.43
CA CYS A 74 -6.50 -9.84 -13.10
C CYS A 74 -7.44 -10.03 -11.90
N PRO A 75 -8.49 -10.86 -11.98
CA PRO A 75 -9.43 -11.04 -10.88
C PRO A 75 -8.75 -11.58 -9.60
N SER A 76 -7.58 -12.21 -9.72
CA SER A 76 -6.80 -12.76 -8.60
C SER A 76 -5.71 -11.83 -8.05
N CYS A 77 -5.21 -10.86 -8.80
CA CYS A 77 -4.15 -9.93 -8.35
C CYS A 77 -4.49 -8.44 -8.52
N ARG A 78 -5.63 -8.12 -9.16
CA ARG A 78 -6.15 -6.78 -9.56
C ARG A 78 -5.08 -5.75 -9.89
N ARG A 79 -4.02 -6.23 -10.56
CA ARG A 79 -2.83 -5.45 -10.89
C ARG A 79 -2.89 -5.14 -12.37
N ILE A 80 -3.28 -3.93 -12.71
CA ILE A 80 -2.92 -3.33 -14.00
C ILE A 80 -1.77 -2.36 -13.69
N PRO A 81 -0.55 -2.59 -14.20
CA PRO A 81 0.41 -1.51 -14.32
C PRO A 81 -0.22 -0.48 -15.25
N ALA A 82 -0.70 0.64 -14.70
CA ALA A 82 -1.16 1.74 -15.53
C ALA A 82 -0.01 2.14 -16.48
N PRO A 83 -0.29 2.40 -17.76
CA PRO A 83 0.73 2.94 -18.65
C PRO A 83 1.23 4.25 -18.06
N VAL A 84 2.56 4.37 -17.93
CA VAL A 84 3.23 5.58 -17.47
C VAL A 84 4.04 6.12 -18.63
N THR A 85 3.87 7.41 -18.95
CA THR A 85 4.69 8.11 -19.93
C THR A 85 6.07 8.36 -19.35
N LEU A 86 7.13 7.98 -20.06
CA LEU A 86 8.49 8.34 -19.70
C LEU A 86 8.66 9.86 -19.80
N CYS A 87 9.54 10.43 -18.99
CA CYS A 87 9.88 11.84 -19.16
C CYS A 87 10.57 12.06 -20.51
N GLY A 88 10.38 13.24 -21.12
CA GLY A 88 10.98 13.56 -22.43
C GLY A 88 12.49 13.31 -22.50
N ARG A 89 13.22 13.51 -21.39
CA ARG A 89 14.67 13.20 -21.33
C ARG A 89 14.97 11.69 -21.33
N CYS A 90 14.14 10.87 -20.70
CA CYS A 90 14.28 9.40 -20.76
C CYS A 90 13.85 8.85 -22.12
N ALA A 91 12.89 9.51 -22.77
CA ALA A 91 12.36 9.12 -24.07
C ALA A 91 13.08 9.78 -25.25
N ALA A 92 14.18 10.51 -25.02
CA ALA A 92 14.91 11.25 -26.05
C ALA A 92 14.04 12.20 -26.91
N GLY A 93 12.98 12.76 -26.33
CA GLY A 93 12.00 13.62 -27.01
C GLY A 93 10.73 12.90 -27.47
N ASP A 94 10.72 11.57 -27.49
CA ASP A 94 9.57 10.78 -27.93
C ASP A 94 8.48 10.64 -26.86
N GLN A 95 7.25 10.37 -27.29
CA GLN A 95 6.18 9.96 -26.39
C GLN A 95 6.21 8.45 -26.17
N VAL A 96 7.03 8.01 -25.21
CA VAL A 96 7.15 6.59 -24.86
C VAL A 96 6.29 6.27 -23.65
N THR A 97 5.29 5.40 -23.82
CA THR A 97 4.51 4.84 -22.71
C THR A 97 5.04 3.45 -22.34
N VAL A 98 5.24 3.21 -21.04
CA VAL A 98 5.67 1.91 -20.53
C VAL A 98 4.66 1.39 -19.51
N THR A 99 4.32 0.11 -19.58
CA THR A 99 3.50 -0.55 -18.57
C THR A 99 4.39 -0.94 -17.38
N ARG A 100 4.48 -0.07 -16.38
CA ARG A 100 5.31 -0.29 -15.18
C ARG A 100 4.58 0.14 -13.90
N ILE A 101 4.94 -0.47 -12.78
CA ILE A 101 4.51 -0.06 -11.44
C ILE A 101 5.41 1.12 -11.03
N HIS A 102 5.20 2.29 -11.64
CA HIS A 102 5.89 3.50 -11.27
C HIS A 102 4.90 4.61 -10.95
N GLY A 103 5.38 5.55 -10.16
CA GLY A 103 4.64 6.74 -9.84
C GLY A 103 4.90 7.89 -10.83
N PRO A 104 4.27 9.04 -10.56
CA PRO A 104 4.28 10.22 -11.43
C PRO A 104 5.63 10.96 -11.48
N VAL A 105 6.67 10.54 -10.76
CA VAL A 105 7.95 11.26 -10.72
C VAL A 105 9.06 10.46 -11.41
N CYS A 106 9.75 11.09 -12.36
CA CYS A 106 11.02 10.60 -12.87
C CYS A 106 12.13 10.88 -11.85
N VAL A 107 12.60 9.88 -11.11
CA VAL A 107 13.68 10.05 -10.12
C VAL A 107 15.01 10.48 -10.78
N ARG A 108 15.30 9.97 -11.98
CA ARG A 108 16.54 10.28 -12.72
C ARG A 108 16.63 11.75 -13.11
N HIS A 109 15.55 12.30 -13.63
CA HIS A 109 15.52 13.66 -14.16
C HIS A 109 14.83 14.66 -13.23
N ARG A 110 14.26 14.20 -12.11
CA ARG A 110 13.56 15.00 -11.09
C ARG A 110 12.39 15.80 -11.67
N VAL A 111 11.55 15.13 -12.43
CA VAL A 111 10.41 15.75 -13.14
C VAL A 111 9.11 15.03 -12.79
N TRP A 112 8.07 15.80 -12.50
CA TRP A 112 6.67 15.35 -12.41
C TRP A 112 6.07 15.16 -13.81
N LEU A 113 5.41 14.02 -14.04
CA LEU A 113 5.02 13.49 -15.35
C LEU A 113 3.52 13.50 -15.68
N PRO A 114 2.58 13.73 -14.74
CA PRO A 114 1.19 13.99 -15.09
C PRO A 114 1.05 15.13 -16.08
N SER A 115 0.04 14.99 -16.94
CA SER A 115 -0.27 15.83 -18.10
C SER A 115 -0.10 17.32 -17.80
N GLY A 116 0.93 17.93 -18.39
CA GLY A 116 1.22 19.35 -18.19
C GLY A 116 2.68 19.70 -18.47
N ALA A 117 3.06 20.94 -18.16
CA ALA A 117 4.44 21.39 -18.22
C ALA A 117 5.29 20.62 -17.18
N PRO A 118 6.57 20.30 -17.49
CA PRO A 118 7.42 19.57 -16.57
C PRO A 118 7.68 20.38 -15.30
N VAL A 119 7.15 19.91 -14.16
CA VAL A 119 7.42 20.51 -12.85
C VAL A 119 8.64 19.83 -12.23
N VAL A 120 9.57 20.63 -11.69
CA VAL A 120 10.77 20.12 -11.02
C VAL A 120 10.38 19.54 -9.66
N ALA A 121 10.66 18.26 -9.47
CA ALA A 121 10.37 17.53 -8.25
C ALA A 121 11.40 17.86 -7.16
N ASP A 122 10.94 18.30 -5.99
CA ASP A 122 11.78 18.55 -4.83
C ASP A 122 12.26 17.24 -4.15
N PRO A 123 13.18 17.28 -3.17
CA PRO A 123 13.66 16.09 -2.48
C PRO A 123 12.57 15.22 -1.82
N ARG A 124 11.46 15.81 -1.36
CA ARG A 124 10.34 15.08 -0.74
C ARG A 124 9.58 14.25 -1.78
N HIS A 125 9.38 14.80 -2.97
CA HIS A 125 8.79 14.07 -4.09
C HIS A 125 9.68 12.90 -4.53
N LEU A 126 11.00 13.11 -4.57
CA LEU A 126 11.94 12.03 -4.88
C LEU A 126 11.94 10.93 -3.82
N ALA A 127 11.91 11.30 -2.53
CA ALA A 127 11.83 10.34 -1.43
C ALA A 127 10.53 9.52 -1.50
N ALA A 128 9.39 10.19 -1.71
CA ALA A 128 8.10 9.54 -1.89
C ALA A 128 8.10 8.59 -3.10
N GLN A 129 8.64 9.02 -4.25
CA GLN A 129 8.73 8.16 -5.42
C GLN A 129 9.64 6.93 -5.19
N ARG A 130 10.73 7.08 -4.43
CA ARG A 130 11.60 5.95 -4.03
C ARG A 130 10.87 5.01 -3.08
N GLN A 131 10.10 5.53 -2.12
CA GLN A 131 9.27 4.71 -1.23
C GLN A 131 8.23 3.92 -2.02
N LEU A 132 7.58 4.57 -2.98
CA LEU A 132 6.62 3.94 -3.88
C LEU A 132 7.24 2.83 -4.72
N ASN A 133 8.40 3.10 -5.34
CA ASN A 133 9.12 2.11 -6.15
C ASN A 133 9.81 1.01 -5.32
N GLY A 134 10.02 1.26 -4.02
CA GLY A 134 10.70 0.37 -3.08
C GLY A 134 9.71 -0.35 -2.17
N SER A 135 9.62 0.09 -0.91
CA SER A 135 8.89 -0.64 0.14
C SER A 135 7.40 -0.85 -0.17
N LEU A 136 6.72 0.10 -0.82
CA LEU A 136 5.32 -0.05 -1.21
C LEU A 136 5.15 -1.03 -2.38
N ALA A 137 6.03 -0.98 -3.38
CA ALA A 137 6.03 -1.94 -4.47
C ALA A 137 6.23 -3.40 -3.98
N LEU A 138 7.12 -3.59 -2.99
CA LEU A 138 7.33 -4.88 -2.33
C LEU A 138 6.08 -5.38 -1.59
N ARG A 139 5.29 -4.45 -1.02
CA ARG A 139 4.00 -4.74 -0.37
C ARG A 139 2.84 -4.93 -1.35
N GLY A 140 3.07 -4.84 -2.65
CA GLY A 140 2.01 -5.01 -3.63
C GLY A 140 1.28 -3.73 -4.04
N VAL A 141 1.68 -2.56 -3.52
CA VAL A 141 0.91 -1.30 -3.56
C VAL A 141 1.38 -0.40 -4.73
N PRO A 142 0.69 -0.39 -5.89
CA PRO A 142 1.01 0.52 -6.99
C PRO A 142 0.52 1.95 -6.72
N TYR A 143 0.93 2.92 -7.56
CA TYR A 143 0.51 4.32 -7.42
C TYR A 143 -1.02 4.50 -7.45
N ARG A 144 -1.71 3.77 -8.33
CA ARG A 144 -3.17 3.85 -8.49
C ARG A 144 -3.89 2.74 -7.71
N SER A 145 -3.40 2.40 -6.52
CA SER A 145 -4.03 1.37 -5.69
C SER A 145 -5.14 1.94 -4.80
N PRO A 146 -6.07 1.10 -4.32
CA PRO A 146 -7.06 1.50 -3.32
C PRO A 146 -6.43 2.07 -2.05
N GLU A 147 -5.23 1.61 -1.66
CA GLU A 147 -4.54 2.15 -0.49
C GLU A 147 -4.06 3.59 -0.68
N VAL A 148 -3.51 3.89 -1.85
CA VAL A 148 -3.09 5.25 -2.21
C VAL A 148 -4.31 6.17 -2.31
N SER A 149 -5.43 5.66 -2.84
CA SER A 149 -6.71 6.38 -2.89
C SER A 149 -7.27 6.65 -1.49
N ALA A 150 -7.25 5.67 -0.57
CA ALA A 150 -7.75 5.88 0.78
C ALA A 150 -6.84 6.83 1.59
N ALA A 151 -5.53 6.83 1.35
CA ALA A 151 -4.63 7.83 1.92
C ALA A 151 -4.99 9.25 1.44
N ALA A 152 -5.27 9.41 0.15
CA ALA A 152 -5.73 10.69 -0.41
C ALA A 152 -7.06 11.13 0.21
N GLU A 153 -8.03 10.21 0.31
CA GLU A 153 -9.35 10.46 0.92
C GLU A 153 -9.20 10.88 2.39
N LEU A 154 -8.35 10.21 3.17
CA LEU A 154 -8.09 10.57 4.57
C LEU A 154 -7.46 11.95 4.73
N LEU A 155 -6.50 12.32 3.87
CA LEU A 155 -5.90 13.65 3.87
C LEU A 155 -6.95 14.73 3.56
N HIS A 156 -7.84 14.47 2.61
CA HIS A 156 -8.93 15.39 2.24
C HIS A 156 -9.94 15.54 3.38
N LEU A 157 -10.43 14.44 3.94
CA LEU A 157 -11.39 14.46 5.06
C LEU A 157 -10.82 15.14 6.33
N ASN A 158 -9.49 15.22 6.47
CA ASN A 158 -8.86 15.91 7.59
C ASN A 158 -8.67 17.42 7.35
N ALA A 159 -8.79 17.92 6.11
CA ALA A 159 -8.60 19.33 5.74
C ALA A 159 -9.96 20.02 5.45
N PRO A 160 -10.62 20.63 6.45
CA PRO A 160 -11.97 21.18 6.31
C PRO A 160 -12.09 22.45 5.45
N GLU A 161 -10.98 23.09 5.09
CA GLU A 161 -10.97 24.39 4.37
C GLU A 161 -10.80 24.24 2.84
N ARG A 162 -10.80 23.02 2.30
CA ARG A 162 -10.63 22.77 0.86
C ARG A 162 -11.96 22.42 0.23
N ASP A 163 -12.86 23.40 0.18
CA ASP A 163 -14.17 23.28 -0.49
C ASP A 163 -14.08 23.39 -2.03
N ASP A 164 -12.92 23.69 -2.60
CA ASP A 164 -12.81 23.96 -4.04
C ASP A 164 -11.79 23.05 -4.76
N VAL A 165 -12.32 22.29 -5.73
CA VAL A 165 -11.64 21.56 -6.83
C VAL A 165 -10.90 20.26 -6.44
N ILE A 166 -11.61 19.14 -6.58
CA ILE A 166 -11.12 17.76 -6.36
C ILE A 166 -10.05 17.30 -7.38
N ASP A 167 -9.80 18.05 -8.45
CA ASP A 167 -8.92 17.68 -9.57
C ASP A 167 -7.97 18.81 -10.02
N ASP A 168 -7.44 19.62 -9.09
CA ASP A 168 -6.33 20.53 -9.43
C ASP A 168 -5.03 19.71 -9.62
N PRO A 169 -4.40 19.69 -10.81
CA PRO A 169 -3.11 19.03 -11.02
C PRO A 169 -2.01 19.58 -10.09
N ASP A 170 -2.12 20.83 -9.62
CA ASP A 170 -1.20 21.38 -8.62
C ASP A 170 -1.43 20.74 -7.23
N ASP A 171 -2.63 20.27 -6.93
CA ASP A 171 -2.92 19.53 -5.71
C ASP A 171 -2.36 18.11 -5.73
N GLU A 172 -2.38 17.43 -6.89
CA GLU A 172 -1.77 16.11 -7.02
C GLU A 172 -0.25 16.17 -6.79
N PHE A 173 0.43 17.16 -7.38
CA PHE A 173 1.86 17.38 -7.15
C PHE A 173 2.13 17.69 -5.67
N ARG A 174 1.47 18.72 -5.10
CA ARG A 174 1.68 19.17 -3.72
C ARG A 174 1.44 18.07 -2.68
N LEU A 175 0.41 17.25 -2.87
CA LEU A 175 0.02 16.22 -1.90
C LEU A 175 0.74 14.88 -2.10
N PHE A 176 1.43 14.68 -3.23
CA PHE A 176 2.07 13.41 -3.54
C PHE A 176 2.97 12.89 -2.41
N PRO A 177 3.86 13.70 -1.80
CA PRO A 177 4.70 13.21 -0.71
C PRO A 177 3.90 12.73 0.50
N SER A 178 2.91 13.52 0.95
CA SER A 178 2.06 13.17 2.10
C SER A 178 1.20 11.94 1.82
N ARG A 179 0.65 11.83 0.61
CA ARG A 179 -0.16 10.68 0.18
C ARG A 179 0.64 9.39 0.26
N ILE A 180 1.85 9.37 -0.29
CA ILE A 180 2.69 8.16 -0.33
C ILE A 180 3.21 7.80 1.07
N THR A 181 3.64 8.79 1.86
CA THR A 181 4.13 8.54 3.21
C THR A 181 3.02 8.02 4.13
N LEU A 182 1.80 8.59 4.07
CA LEU A 182 0.64 8.07 4.77
C LEU A 182 0.24 6.67 4.30
N THR A 183 0.32 6.38 3.00
CA THR A 183 0.11 5.01 2.47
C THR A 183 1.10 4.02 3.10
N GLY A 184 2.35 4.44 3.33
CA GLY A 184 3.35 3.66 4.05
C GLY A 184 2.93 3.26 5.47
N LEU A 185 2.31 4.19 6.20
CA LEU A 185 1.81 3.99 7.56
C LEU A 185 0.54 3.14 7.58
N LEU A 186 -0.40 3.41 6.68
CA LEU A 186 -1.64 2.64 6.54
C LEU A 186 -1.39 1.18 6.15
N THR A 187 -0.29 0.94 5.44
CA THR A 187 0.19 -0.40 5.07
C THR A 187 1.27 -0.91 6.02
N ASP A 188 1.43 -0.32 7.21
CA ASP A 188 2.32 -0.87 8.22
C ASP A 188 1.76 -2.21 8.77
N PRO A 189 2.59 -3.23 9.00
CA PRO A 189 2.14 -4.49 9.59
C PRO A 189 1.49 -4.32 10.98
N ARG A 190 2.02 -3.42 11.82
CA ARG A 190 1.48 -3.13 13.16
C ARG A 190 0.06 -2.58 13.07
N PHE A 191 -0.16 -1.65 12.14
CA PHE A 191 -1.48 -1.06 11.89
C PHE A 191 -2.50 -2.10 11.41
N ALA A 192 -2.11 -2.97 10.48
CA ALA A 192 -3.03 -3.98 10.00
C ALA A 192 -3.40 -5.04 11.03
N ARG A 193 -2.50 -5.40 11.97
CA ARG A 193 -2.87 -6.30 13.08
C ARG A 193 -4.08 -5.78 13.85
N VAL A 194 -4.14 -4.46 14.05
CA VAL A 194 -5.31 -3.80 14.64
C VAL A 194 -6.50 -3.84 13.68
N LEU A 195 -6.33 -3.40 12.43
CA LEU A 195 -7.43 -3.35 11.45
C LEU A 195 -8.04 -4.72 11.12
N MET A 196 -7.31 -5.82 11.23
CA MET A 196 -7.83 -7.17 11.01
C MET A 196 -8.78 -7.63 12.12
N SER A 197 -8.84 -6.94 13.26
CA SER A 197 -9.71 -7.32 14.36
C SER A 197 -11.19 -7.13 14.03
N HIS A 198 -11.96 -8.21 14.05
CA HIS A 198 -13.41 -8.20 13.80
C HIS A 198 -14.20 -7.47 14.90
N VAL A 199 -13.59 -7.17 16.05
CA VAL A 199 -14.27 -6.44 17.13
C VAL A 199 -14.32 -4.93 16.90
N LEU A 200 -13.54 -4.37 15.97
CA LEU A 200 -13.51 -2.93 15.70
C LEU A 200 -14.77 -2.44 14.97
N GLY A 201 -15.54 -1.61 15.66
CA GLY A 201 -16.67 -0.84 15.13
C GLY A 201 -16.24 0.41 14.37
N ALA A 202 -17.20 1.03 13.66
CA ALA A 202 -16.94 2.19 12.81
C ALA A 202 -16.38 3.40 13.57
N HIS A 203 -16.83 3.65 14.81
CA HIS A 203 -16.33 4.75 15.64
C HIS A 203 -14.85 4.57 16.00
N ALA A 204 -14.45 3.38 16.43
CA ALA A 204 -13.04 3.07 16.72
C ALA A 204 -12.17 3.19 15.45
N LEU A 205 -12.66 2.74 14.30
CA LEU A 205 -11.98 2.90 13.01
C LEU A 205 -11.81 4.36 12.63
N ALA A 206 -12.87 5.18 12.76
CA ALA A 206 -12.80 6.60 12.45
C ALA A 206 -11.78 7.32 13.35
N MET A 207 -11.77 7.01 14.65
CA MET A 207 -10.81 7.55 15.60
C MET A 207 -9.38 7.13 15.29
N VAL A 208 -9.13 5.86 14.98
CA VAL A 208 -7.75 5.41 14.70
C VAL A 208 -7.20 6.01 13.42
N PHE A 209 -8.04 6.16 12.37
CA PHE A 209 -7.63 6.85 11.15
C PHE A 209 -7.37 8.34 11.40
N ASP A 210 -8.26 9.04 12.12
CA ASP A 210 -8.07 10.44 12.49
C ASP A 210 -6.75 10.65 13.23
N ARG A 211 -6.50 9.84 14.26
CA ARG A 211 -5.26 9.92 15.06
C ARG A 211 -4.02 9.60 14.24
N LEU A 212 -4.09 8.64 13.31
CA LEU A 212 -2.98 8.34 12.41
C LEU A 212 -2.68 9.51 11.47
N VAL A 213 -3.70 10.15 10.91
CA VAL A 213 -3.52 11.33 10.04
C VAL A 213 -2.96 12.51 10.83
N ALA A 214 -3.47 12.76 12.05
CA ALA A 214 -2.94 13.80 12.93
C ALA A 214 -1.47 13.54 13.31
N ALA A 215 -1.13 12.30 13.67
CA ALA A 215 0.26 11.92 13.97
C ALA A 215 1.16 12.04 12.74
N HIS A 216 0.65 11.70 11.55
CA HIS A 216 1.36 11.88 10.29
C HIS A 216 1.66 13.38 10.02
N ALA A 217 0.70 14.27 10.27
CA ALA A 217 0.88 15.71 10.12
C ALA A 217 1.93 16.28 11.10
N LEU A 218 2.06 15.71 12.29
CA LEU A 218 3.09 16.07 13.27
C LEU A 218 4.48 15.52 12.92
N GLY A 219 4.56 14.57 11.98
CA GLY A 219 5.82 14.03 11.45
C GLY A 219 6.11 12.58 11.86
N HIS A 220 7.22 12.06 11.33
CA HIS A 220 7.54 10.62 11.39
C HIS A 220 7.61 10.05 12.81
N ARG A 221 8.24 10.77 13.76
CA ARG A 221 8.36 10.31 15.16
C ARG A 221 7.00 10.12 15.83
N ALA A 222 6.06 11.05 15.62
CA ALA A 222 4.73 10.97 16.19
C ALA A 222 3.94 9.80 15.58
N ALA A 223 4.06 9.60 14.26
CA ALA A 223 3.46 8.46 13.58
C ALA A 223 4.01 7.11 14.08
N GLU A 224 5.32 6.99 14.28
CA GLU A 224 5.93 5.77 14.83
C GLU A 224 5.49 5.50 16.27
N GLN A 225 5.51 6.51 17.14
CA GLN A 225 5.03 6.38 18.53
C GLN A 225 3.57 5.95 18.58
N LEU A 226 2.72 6.47 17.69
CA LEU A 226 1.34 6.02 17.57
C LEU A 226 1.29 4.54 17.18
N LEU A 227 2.04 4.12 16.15
CA LEU A 227 2.07 2.72 15.70
C LEU A 227 2.59 1.75 16.76
N GLU A 228 3.56 2.16 17.58
CA GLU A 228 4.08 1.38 18.72
C GLU A 228 3.06 1.24 19.85
N GLY A 229 2.30 2.32 20.11
CA GLY A 229 1.25 2.34 21.13
C GLY A 229 -0.06 1.65 20.74
N LEU A 230 -0.21 1.25 19.47
CA LEU A 230 -1.43 0.63 18.97
C LEU A 230 -1.61 -0.81 19.48
N LYS A 231 -2.63 -1.02 20.30
CA LYS A 231 -3.02 -2.36 20.77
C LYS A 231 -4.50 -2.43 21.12
N ILE A 232 -5.06 -3.63 21.06
CA ILE A 232 -6.40 -3.91 21.57
C ILE A 232 -6.24 -4.64 22.91
N GLN A 233 -6.86 -4.11 23.96
CA GLN A 233 -6.86 -4.70 25.29
C GLN A 233 -8.30 -4.77 25.81
N GLY A 234 -8.84 -5.98 25.94
CA GLY A 234 -10.22 -6.19 26.32
C GLY A 234 -11.21 -5.53 25.34
N ARG A 235 -11.95 -4.53 25.82
CA ARG A 235 -12.95 -3.77 25.05
C ARG A 235 -12.43 -2.42 24.54
N GLU A 236 -11.12 -2.19 24.63
CA GLU A 236 -10.52 -0.90 24.30
C GLU A 236 -9.45 -1.04 23.23
N LEU A 237 -9.50 -0.12 22.26
CA LEU A 237 -8.42 0.17 21.33
C LEU A 237 -7.59 1.30 21.94
N TRP A 238 -6.34 1.00 22.23
CA TRP A 238 -5.36 1.99 22.68
C TRP A 238 -4.70 2.63 21.46
N VAL A 239 -4.74 3.96 21.40
CA VAL A 239 -4.11 4.78 20.37
C VAL A 239 -3.22 5.80 21.08
N GLY A 240 -1.95 5.45 21.25
CA GLY A 240 -1.04 6.19 22.14
C GLY A 240 -1.52 6.12 23.59
N ALA A 241 -1.66 7.28 24.24
CA ALA A 241 -2.14 7.39 25.63
C ALA A 241 -3.67 7.38 25.78
N SER A 242 -4.43 7.30 24.68
CA SER A 242 -5.89 7.36 24.71
C SER A 242 -6.52 6.00 24.44
N ALA A 243 -7.53 5.63 25.22
CA ALA A 243 -8.35 4.44 25.00
C ALA A 243 -9.68 4.81 24.31
N VAL A 244 -10.07 4.02 23.31
CA VAL A 244 -11.33 4.16 22.58
C VAL A 244 -12.09 2.84 22.65
N PRO A 245 -13.38 2.82 22.97
CA PRO A 245 -14.17 1.58 22.95
C PRO A 245 -14.11 0.90 21.58
N VAL A 246 -13.77 -0.39 21.54
CA VAL A 246 -13.71 -1.14 20.27
C VAL A 246 -15.08 -1.27 19.61
N ARG A 247 -16.16 -1.31 20.41
CA ARG A 247 -17.57 -1.36 19.98
C ARG A 247 -18.37 -0.28 20.67
N GLY A 248 -19.45 0.15 20.02
CA GLY A 248 -20.32 1.23 20.49
C GLY A 248 -19.94 2.59 19.93
N GLY A 249 -20.54 3.64 20.50
CA GLY A 249 -20.20 5.03 20.21
C GLY A 249 -19.07 5.52 21.09
N CYS A 250 -18.36 6.55 20.63
CA CYS A 250 -17.42 7.33 21.44
C CYS A 250 -17.48 8.80 21.02
N ALA A 251 -16.91 9.68 21.85
CA ALA A 251 -16.79 11.09 21.49
C ALA A 251 -15.80 11.23 20.32
N LEU A 252 -16.34 11.57 19.14
CA LEU A 252 -15.56 11.76 17.92
C LEU A 252 -15.05 13.20 17.81
N THR A 253 -13.79 13.34 17.40
CA THR A 253 -13.23 14.61 16.92
C THR A 253 -13.99 15.07 15.65
N PRO A 254 -13.95 16.36 15.29
CA PRO A 254 -14.58 16.84 14.06
C PRO A 254 -14.11 16.09 12.81
N ALA A 255 -12.81 15.78 12.72
CA ALA A 255 -12.25 15.00 11.62
C ALA A 255 -12.70 13.53 11.65
N ALA A 256 -12.73 12.88 12.82
CA ALA A 256 -13.25 11.52 12.94
C ALA A 256 -14.74 11.43 12.57
N ARG A 257 -15.55 12.47 12.84
CA ARG A 257 -16.95 12.53 12.37
C ARG A 257 -17.05 12.52 10.85
N ARG A 258 -16.15 13.22 10.14
CA ARG A 258 -16.09 13.22 8.68
C ARG A 258 -15.60 11.89 8.10
N ILE A 259 -14.70 11.20 8.80
CA ILE A 259 -14.18 9.88 8.39
C ILE A 259 -15.22 8.76 8.62
N LEU A 260 -16.06 8.87 9.64
CA LEU A 260 -16.98 7.82 10.08
C LEU A 260 -17.78 7.14 8.95
N PRO A 261 -18.41 7.87 7.99
CA PRO A 261 -19.19 7.25 6.91
C PRO A 261 -18.34 6.36 5.99
N ARG A 262 -17.04 6.65 5.88
CA ARG A 262 -16.09 6.00 4.98
C ARG A 262 -15.17 5.00 5.69
N ALA A 263 -15.15 5.00 7.03
CA ALA A 263 -14.22 4.21 7.83
C ALA A 263 -14.20 2.71 7.50
N LYS A 264 -15.37 2.10 7.23
CA LYS A 264 -15.45 0.68 6.82
C LYS A 264 -14.87 0.45 5.42
N THR A 265 -15.15 1.35 4.47
CA THR A 265 -14.63 1.28 3.10
C THR A 265 -13.12 1.48 3.07
N ILE A 266 -12.61 2.47 3.81
CA ILE A 266 -11.18 2.71 3.98
C ILE A 266 -10.50 1.49 4.61
N ARG A 267 -11.08 0.89 5.67
CA ARG A 267 -10.60 -0.38 6.22
C ARG A 267 -10.58 -1.48 5.16
N ALA A 268 -11.64 -1.63 4.38
CA ALA A 268 -11.69 -2.63 3.31
C ALA A 268 -10.62 -2.39 2.25
N HIS A 269 -10.31 -1.14 1.89
CA HIS A 269 -9.20 -0.81 0.99
C HIS A 269 -7.85 -1.20 1.59
N MET A 270 -7.61 -0.94 2.88
CA MET A 270 -6.36 -1.32 3.55
C MET A 270 -6.19 -2.83 3.68
N LEU A 271 -7.30 -3.55 3.82
CA LEU A 271 -7.32 -5.00 3.90
C LEU A 271 -7.50 -5.65 2.53
N HIS A 272 -7.68 -4.89 1.46
CA HIS A 272 -7.97 -5.42 0.12
C HIS A 272 -6.86 -6.35 -0.37
N HIS A 273 -5.61 -6.02 -0.04
CA HIS A 273 -4.43 -6.83 -0.35
C HIS A 273 -3.99 -7.73 0.83
N ARG A 274 -4.75 -7.76 1.94
CA ARG A 274 -4.50 -8.55 3.16
C ARG A 274 -5.75 -9.37 3.48
N VAL A 275 -5.93 -10.51 2.83
CA VAL A 275 -7.17 -11.29 2.99
C VAL A 275 -7.33 -11.77 4.43
N GLU A 276 -8.59 -11.89 4.80
CA GLU A 276 -9.14 -12.42 6.05
C GLU A 276 -8.87 -13.91 6.26
N VAL A 277 -8.66 -14.27 7.52
CA VAL A 277 -8.67 -15.64 8.04
C VAL A 277 -10.12 -16.05 8.24
N ALA A 278 -10.62 -17.01 7.47
CA ALA A 278 -11.76 -17.81 7.90
C ALA A 278 -11.23 -18.83 8.91
N ALA A 279 -11.65 -18.67 10.17
CA ALA A 279 -11.37 -19.62 11.24
C ALA A 279 -12.11 -20.94 10.99
N ARG A 280 -11.38 -22.04 11.11
CA ARG A 280 -11.86 -23.27 11.75
C ARG A 280 -10.75 -23.78 12.64
#